data_AF-A0A7S0HSS5-F1
#
_entry.id   AF-A0A7S0HSS5-F1
#
_cell.length_a   1.000
_cell.length_b   1.000
_cell.length_c   1.000
_cell.angle_alpha   90.00
_cell.angle_beta   90.00
_cell.angle_gamma   90.00
#
_symmetry.space_group_name_H-M   'P 1'
#
loop_
_entity.id
_entity.type
_entity.pdbx_description
1 polymer ?
#
loop_
_entity_poly.entity_id
_entity_poly.type
_entity_poly.pdbx_seq_one_letter_code
_entity_poly.pdbx_strand_id
1 'polypeptide(L)'
;VAGKIGPPLRSGYAASKHASKGFFESVRADLAVADKAVTLTNVMLGSTNTELPRHALRGDGSPMLDAVVDDNLRRGLAPERVASLALTAAANGVWEAWVARPGVEKHVGLYLSQYAPSLFRVVAVSAAK
;
A
#
# COMPACT_ATOMS: atom_id res chain seq x y z
N VAL A 1 3.98 1.70 0.33
CA VAL A 1 2.98 0.63 0.61
C VAL A 1 2.71 0.43 2.11
N ALA A 2 1.70 1.08 2.69
CA ALA A 2 1.54 1.12 4.14
C ALA A 2 1.04 -0.16 4.85
N GLY A 3 0.61 -1.19 4.13
CA GLY A 3 0.23 -2.49 4.73
C GLY A 3 1.35 -3.52 4.79
N LYS A 4 2.57 -3.15 4.35
CA LYS A 4 3.78 -3.99 4.40
C LYS A 4 4.95 -3.29 5.11
N ILE A 5 4.99 -1.95 5.02
CA ILE A 5 6.01 -1.11 5.63
C ILE A 5 5.34 0.04 6.37
N GLY A 6 6.01 0.60 7.38
CA GLY A 6 5.55 1.77 8.13
C GLY A 6 6.23 3.05 7.66
N PRO A 7 5.66 3.80 6.68
CA PRO A 7 6.24 5.07 6.27
C PRO A 7 6.12 6.14 7.38
N PRO A 8 7.09 7.06 7.50
CA PRO A 8 7.02 8.17 8.45
C PRO A 8 5.72 8.99 8.32
N LEU A 9 5.29 9.62 9.43
CA LEU A 9 4.09 10.48 9.51
C LEU A 9 2.75 9.79 9.16
N ARG A 10 2.74 8.45 9.07
CA ARG A 10 1.57 7.66 8.66
C ARG A 10 1.31 6.48 9.59
N SER A 11 1.66 6.58 10.88
CA SER A 11 1.54 5.48 11.86
C SER A 11 0.11 4.91 11.94
N GLY A 12 -0.92 5.76 12.12
CA GLY A 12 -2.32 5.31 12.15
C GLY A 12 -2.80 4.71 10.83
N TYR A 13 -2.35 5.28 9.70
CA TYR A 13 -2.63 4.73 8.38
C TYR A 13 -1.96 3.36 8.16
N ALA A 14 -0.70 3.21 8.57
CA ALA A 14 0.02 1.94 8.48
C ALA A 14 -0.59 0.88 9.39
N ALA A 15 -0.95 1.24 10.64
CA ALA A 15 -1.61 0.34 11.57
C ALA A 15 -2.91 -0.23 10.99
N SER A 16 -3.79 0.66 10.48
CA SER A 16 -5.05 0.21 9.86
C SER A 16 -4.82 -0.69 8.65
N LYS A 17 -3.84 -0.39 7.78
CA LYS A 17 -3.54 -1.22 6.60
C LYS A 17 -2.92 -2.58 6.95
N HIS A 18 -2.07 -2.67 7.97
CA HIS A 18 -1.57 -3.95 8.47
C HIS A 18 -2.70 -4.78 9.11
N ALA A 19 -3.57 -4.14 9.90
CA ALA A 19 -4.73 -4.80 10.51
C ALA A 19 -5.69 -5.35 9.44
N SER A 20 -6.03 -4.58 8.41
CA SER A 20 -6.87 -5.05 7.30
C SER A 20 -6.25 -6.25 6.59
N LYS A 21 -4.93 -6.24 6.33
CA LYS A 21 -4.23 -7.36 5.72
C LYS A 21 -4.36 -8.63 6.57
N GLY A 22 -4.04 -8.54 7.86
CA GLY A 22 -4.09 -9.68 8.77
C GLY A 22 -5.51 -10.23 8.95
N PHE A 23 -6.51 -9.35 9.02
CA PHE A 23 -7.91 -9.74 9.07
C PHE A 23 -8.32 -10.61 7.86
N PHE A 24 -8.05 -10.14 6.63
CA PHE A 24 -8.41 -10.89 5.42
C PHE A 24 -7.55 -12.13 5.19
N GLU A 25 -6.35 -12.22 5.77
CA GLU A 25 -5.58 -13.45 5.82
C GLU A 25 -6.25 -14.51 6.70
N SER A 26 -6.77 -14.12 7.86
CA SER A 26 -7.56 -15.02 8.72
C SER A 26 -8.85 -15.47 8.03
N VAL A 27 -9.63 -14.52 7.47
CA VAL A 27 -10.89 -14.83 6.79
C VAL A 27 -10.68 -15.79 5.62
N ARG A 28 -9.57 -15.66 4.88
CA ARG A 28 -9.24 -16.61 3.80
C ARG A 28 -9.10 -18.04 4.33
N ALA A 29 -8.44 -18.24 5.47
CA ALA A 29 -8.30 -19.55 6.09
C ALA A 29 -9.66 -20.08 6.55
N ASP A 30 -10.50 -19.24 7.17
CA ASP A 30 -11.84 -19.62 7.63
C ASP A 30 -12.74 -20.07 6.47
N LEU A 31 -12.70 -19.35 5.34
CA LEU A 31 -13.44 -19.71 4.12
C LEU A 31 -12.98 -21.04 3.54
N ALA A 32 -11.67 -21.32 3.56
CA ALA A 32 -11.11 -22.58 3.08
C ALA A 32 -11.53 -23.76 3.97
N VAL A 33 -11.50 -23.60 5.30
CA VAL A 33 -11.97 -24.62 6.25
C VAL A 33 -13.47 -24.89 6.09
N ALA A 34 -14.25 -23.85 5.78
CA ALA A 34 -15.70 -23.94 5.58
C ALA A 34 -16.13 -24.36 4.15
N ASP A 35 -15.18 -24.78 3.29
CA ASP A 35 -15.39 -25.18 1.90
C ASP A 35 -16.22 -24.16 1.09
N LYS A 36 -15.92 -22.87 1.25
CA LYS A 36 -16.59 -21.79 0.53
C LYS A 36 -15.82 -21.42 -0.72
N ALA A 37 -16.51 -21.39 -1.87
CA ALA A 37 -15.97 -20.95 -3.15
C ALA A 37 -15.85 -19.41 -3.26
N VAL A 38 -15.20 -18.77 -2.30
CA VAL A 38 -14.94 -17.33 -2.27
C VAL A 38 -13.44 -17.08 -2.25
N THR A 39 -12.94 -16.36 -3.25
CA THR A 39 -11.52 -15.99 -3.35
C THR A 39 -11.27 -14.59 -2.79
N LEU A 40 -10.15 -14.40 -2.08
CA LEU A 40 -9.74 -13.12 -1.54
C LEU A 40 -8.36 -12.73 -2.07
N THR A 41 -8.23 -11.48 -2.55
CA THR A 41 -6.96 -10.90 -3.02
C THR A 41 -6.59 -9.67 -2.19
N ASN A 42 -5.43 -9.71 -1.54
CA ASN A 42 -4.87 -8.57 -0.84
C ASN A 42 -4.07 -7.70 -1.80
N VAL A 43 -4.57 -6.51 -2.14
CA VAL A 43 -3.86 -5.58 -3.03
C VAL A 43 -3.01 -4.60 -2.24
N MET A 44 -1.69 -4.76 -2.35
CA MET A 44 -0.70 -3.94 -1.67
C MET A 44 -0.30 -2.76 -2.56
N LEU A 45 -1.03 -1.66 -2.38
CA LEU A 45 -0.88 -0.43 -3.17
C LEU A 45 0.33 0.41 -2.74
N GLY A 46 1.12 0.81 -3.73
CA GLY A 46 2.13 1.85 -3.62
C GLY A 46 1.58 3.23 -3.95
N SER A 47 2.48 4.18 -4.14
CA SER A 47 2.12 5.55 -4.49
C SER A 47 1.35 5.58 -5.81
N THR A 48 0.19 6.22 -5.77
CA THR A 48 -0.74 6.38 -6.90
C THR A 48 -0.98 7.86 -7.11
N ASN A 49 -0.89 8.32 -8.36
CA ASN A 49 -1.06 9.72 -8.72
C ASN A 49 -2.56 10.07 -8.80
N THR A 50 -3.19 10.22 -7.64
CA THR A 50 -4.59 10.66 -7.52
C THR A 50 -4.67 12.14 -7.18
N GLU A 51 -5.83 12.74 -7.43
CA GLU A 51 -6.12 14.13 -7.06
C GLU A 51 -6.45 14.30 -5.56
N LEU A 52 -6.48 13.21 -4.79
CA LEU A 52 -6.85 13.22 -3.37
C LEU A 52 -6.03 14.21 -2.53
N PRO A 53 -4.69 14.34 -2.67
CA PRO A 53 -3.91 15.29 -1.89
C PRO A 53 -4.31 16.75 -2.18
N ARG A 54 -4.76 17.08 -3.39
CA ARG A 54 -5.15 18.44 -3.79
C ARG A 54 -6.45 18.90 -3.13
N HIS A 55 -7.27 17.94 -2.72
CA HIS A 55 -8.54 18.16 -2.03
C HIS A 55 -8.47 17.81 -0.55
N ALA A 56 -7.26 17.62 0.00
CA ALA A 56 -7.09 17.30 1.40
C ALA A 56 -7.49 18.48 2.30
N LEU A 57 -8.13 18.16 3.42
CA LEU A 57 -8.52 19.12 4.44
C LEU A 57 -7.61 18.96 5.67
N ARG A 58 -7.42 20.06 6.39
CA ARG A 58 -6.81 20.09 7.72
C ARG A 58 -7.81 19.59 8.76
N GLY A 59 -7.34 19.36 9.99
CA GLY A 59 -8.19 18.90 11.10
C GLY A 59 -9.31 19.86 11.48
N ASP A 60 -9.18 21.14 11.12
CA ASP A 60 -10.21 22.19 11.29
C ASP A 60 -11.16 22.30 10.09
N GLY A 61 -11.02 21.43 9.07
CA GLY A 61 -11.82 21.44 7.86
C GLY A 61 -11.38 22.46 6.80
N SER A 62 -10.36 23.28 7.07
CA SER A 62 -9.81 24.20 6.07
C SER A 62 -9.05 23.45 4.97
N PRO A 63 -9.07 23.93 3.70
CA PRO A 63 -8.29 23.32 2.64
C PRO A 63 -6.79 23.34 2.97
N MET A 64 -6.10 22.24 2.68
CA MET A 64 -4.65 22.18 2.73
C MET A 64 -4.09 22.84 1.45
N LEU A 65 -4.17 24.18 1.38
CA LEU A 65 -3.79 24.97 0.19
C LEU A 65 -2.31 24.79 -0.21
N ASP A 66 -1.46 24.46 0.75
CA ASP A 66 -0.04 24.14 0.56
C ASP A 66 0.20 22.63 0.48
N ALA A 67 -0.80 21.83 0.09
CA ALA A 67 -0.63 20.39 -0.11
C ALA A 67 0.37 20.17 -1.24
N VAL A 68 1.66 20.22 -0.90
CA VAL A 68 2.75 19.75 -1.73
C VAL A 68 2.41 18.29 -2.00
N VAL A 69 1.97 18.02 -3.22
CA VAL A 69 1.79 16.65 -3.69
C VAL A 69 3.14 16.00 -3.53
N ASP A 70 3.23 15.07 -2.57
CA ASP A 70 4.45 14.31 -2.30
C ASP A 70 5.00 13.80 -3.63
N ASP A 71 6.30 13.99 -3.85
CA ASP A 71 6.94 13.67 -5.12
C ASP A 71 6.79 12.17 -5.46
N ASN A 72 6.62 11.31 -4.45
CA ASN A 72 6.26 9.91 -4.62
C ASN A 72 4.85 9.71 -5.20
N LEU A 73 3.87 10.51 -4.76
CA LEU A 73 2.51 10.48 -5.29
C LEU A 73 2.49 11.02 -6.73
N ARG A 74 3.18 12.14 -6.98
CA ARG A 74 3.31 12.72 -8.33
C ARG A 74 3.93 11.74 -9.33
N ARG A 75 4.95 10.99 -8.89
CA ARG A 75 5.60 9.94 -9.69
C ARG A 75 4.88 8.60 -9.60
N GLY A 76 3.78 8.49 -8.86
CA GLY A 76 3.02 7.27 -8.64
C GLY A 76 2.46 6.67 -9.93
N LEU A 77 1.90 5.46 -9.81
CA LEU A 77 1.17 4.86 -10.93
C LEU A 77 -0.10 5.66 -11.23
N ALA A 78 -0.50 5.69 -12.51
CA ALA A 78 -1.80 6.23 -12.90
C ALA A 78 -2.94 5.42 -12.25
N PRO A 79 -4.01 6.06 -11.76
CA PRO A 79 -5.12 5.38 -11.09
C PRO A 79 -5.75 4.27 -11.94
N GLU A 80 -5.88 4.49 -13.25
CA GLU A 80 -6.45 3.55 -14.20
C GLU A 80 -5.58 2.30 -14.32
N ARG A 81 -4.25 2.48 -14.28
CA ARG A 81 -3.30 1.36 -14.28
C ARG A 81 -3.38 0.57 -12.98
N VAL A 82 -3.52 1.25 -11.84
CA VAL A 82 -3.70 0.60 -10.54
C VAL A 82 -5.00 -0.23 -10.53
N ALA A 83 -6.11 0.35 -10.98
CA ALA A 83 -7.40 -0.33 -11.07
C ALA A 83 -7.32 -1.57 -11.97
N SER A 84 -6.74 -1.42 -13.17
CA SER A 84 -6.56 -2.53 -14.11
C SER A 84 -5.75 -3.68 -13.49
N LEU A 85 -4.63 -3.38 -12.82
CA LEU A 85 -3.79 -4.40 -12.18
C LEU A 85 -4.50 -5.07 -10.98
N ALA A 86 -5.21 -4.30 -10.16
CA ALA A 86 -5.95 -4.83 -9.02
C ALA A 86 -7.07 -5.78 -9.46
N LEU A 87 -7.85 -5.39 -10.47
CA LEU A 87 -8.92 -6.22 -11.04
C LEU A 87 -8.35 -7.48 -11.70
N THR A 88 -7.23 -7.36 -12.43
CA THR A 88 -6.56 -8.52 -13.03
C THR A 88 -6.10 -9.51 -11.97
N ALA A 89 -5.51 -9.03 -10.87
CA ALA A 89 -5.07 -9.87 -9.77
C ALA A 89 -6.25 -10.60 -9.10
N ALA A 90 -7.35 -9.88 -8.85
CA ALA A 90 -8.56 -10.46 -8.28
C ALA A 90 -9.18 -11.53 -9.20
N ALA A 91 -9.28 -11.24 -10.51
CA ALA A 91 -9.83 -12.17 -11.50
C ALA A 91 -9.01 -13.46 -11.63
N ASN A 92 -7.71 -13.41 -11.36
CA ASN A 92 -6.82 -14.58 -11.40
C ASN A 92 -6.61 -15.23 -10.03
N GLY A 93 -7.37 -14.84 -8.99
CA GLY A 93 -7.27 -15.44 -7.67
C GLY A 93 -5.89 -15.25 -7.01
N VAL A 94 -5.16 -14.19 -7.37
CA VAL A 94 -3.86 -13.90 -6.78
C VAL A 94 -4.04 -13.62 -5.30
N TRP A 95 -3.27 -14.29 -4.43
CA TRP A 95 -3.43 -14.15 -2.98
C TRP A 95 -3.06 -12.75 -2.49
N GLU A 96 -1.92 -12.25 -2.96
CA GLU A 96 -1.39 -10.93 -2.65
C GLU A 96 -0.76 -10.30 -3.89
N ALA A 97 -1.18 -9.10 -4.26
CA ALA A 97 -0.70 -8.39 -5.44
C ALA A 97 0.02 -7.09 -5.06
N TRP A 98 1.28 -6.95 -5.48
CA TRP A 98 2.07 -5.74 -5.21
C TRP A 98 1.96 -4.77 -6.38
N VAL A 99 1.10 -3.77 -6.22
CA VAL A 99 0.80 -2.76 -7.23
C VAL A 99 1.43 -1.44 -6.81
N ALA A 100 2.70 -1.29 -7.17
CA ALA A 100 3.49 -0.10 -6.90
C ALA A 100 4.35 0.22 -8.11
N ARG A 101 4.83 1.46 -8.21
CA ARG A 101 5.72 1.86 -9.31
C ARG A 101 7.00 1.02 -9.28
N PRO A 102 7.42 0.44 -10.42
CA PRO A 102 8.77 -0.13 -10.56
C PRO A 102 9.84 0.88 -10.11
N GLY A 103 10.80 0.44 -9.31
CA GLY A 103 11.92 1.27 -8.84
C GLY A 103 12.11 1.16 -7.33
N VAL A 104 12.45 2.28 -6.68
CA VAL A 104 12.76 2.31 -5.24
C VAL A 104 11.60 1.80 -4.39
N GLU A 105 10.36 2.22 -4.66
CA GLU A 105 9.22 1.78 -3.84
C GLU A 105 8.96 0.28 -3.95
N LYS A 106 8.84 -0.26 -5.17
CA LYS A 106 8.52 -1.68 -5.39
C LYS A 106 9.73 -2.59 -5.21
N HIS A 107 10.84 -2.34 -5.91
CA HIS A 107 11.98 -3.26 -5.97
C HIS A 107 12.91 -3.16 -4.76
N VAL A 108 13.09 -1.96 -4.21
CA VAL A 108 14.00 -1.78 -3.07
C VAL A 108 13.20 -1.87 -1.76
N GLY A 109 12.14 -1.07 -1.61
CA GLY A 109 11.37 -0.99 -0.37
C GLY A 109 10.67 -2.30 -0.02
N LEU A 110 9.81 -2.82 -0.90
CA LEU A 110 9.04 -4.03 -0.60
C LEU A 110 9.90 -5.28 -0.46
N TYR A 111 10.76 -5.56 -1.45
CA TYR A 111 11.61 -6.77 -1.39
C TYR A 111 12.59 -6.72 -0.23
N LEU A 112 13.26 -5.59 0.06
CA LEU A 112 14.12 -5.52 1.24
C LEU A 112 13.31 -5.69 2.52
N SER A 113 12.12 -5.08 2.63
CA SER A 113 11.30 -5.24 3.83
C SER A 113 10.88 -6.70 4.06
N GLN A 114 10.63 -7.45 2.99
CA GLN A 114 10.15 -8.83 3.04
C GLN A 114 11.27 -9.84 3.24
N TYR A 115 12.43 -9.65 2.59
CA TYR A 115 13.51 -10.65 2.52
C TYR A 115 14.78 -10.26 3.30
N ALA A 116 14.97 -8.98 3.63
CA ALA A 116 16.13 -8.47 4.38
C ALA A 116 15.72 -7.38 5.39
N PRO A 117 14.82 -7.66 6.35
CA PRO A 117 14.20 -6.64 7.21
C PRO A 117 15.19 -5.85 8.06
N SER A 118 16.33 -6.45 8.47
CA SER A 118 17.39 -5.74 9.18
C SER A 118 18.05 -4.66 8.32
N LEU A 119 18.32 -4.97 7.05
CA LEU A 119 18.87 -4.01 6.09
C LEU A 119 17.84 -2.94 5.75
N PHE A 120 16.58 -3.33 5.54
CA PHE A 120 15.48 -2.39 5.32
C PHE A 120 15.36 -1.35 6.44
N ARG A 121 15.49 -1.74 7.72
CA ARG A 121 15.45 -0.80 8.85
C ARG A 121 16.55 0.26 8.77
N VAL A 122 17.77 -0.13 8.44
CA VAL A 122 18.90 0.81 8.28
C VAL A 122 18.63 1.78 7.14
N VAL A 123 18.25 1.27 5.97
CA VAL A 123 17.95 2.09 4.78
C VAL A 123 16.78 3.04 5.04
N ALA A 124 15.72 2.56 5.69
CA ALA A 124 14.52 3.35 5.99
C ALA A 124 14.81 4.50 6.96
N VAL A 125 15.62 4.27 8.00
CA VAL A 125 16.03 5.33 8.94
C VAL A 125 16.93 6.35 8.25
N SER A 126 17.85 5.92 7.40
CA SER A 126 18.72 6.83 6.63
C SER A 126 17.95 7.67 5.61
N ALA A 127 16.92 7.12 4.97
CA ALA A 127 16.09 7.84 4.01
C ALA A 127 15.05 8.80 4.65
N ALA A 128 14.83 8.68 5.97
CA ALA A 128 13.91 9.53 6.72
C ALA A 128 14.59 10.75 7.39
N LYS A 129 15.92 10.83 7.32
CA LYS A 129 16.73 11.99 7.73
C LYS A 129 16.95 12.91 6.54
#